data_AF-A0A8T2GQL2-F1
#
_entry.id   AF-A0A8T2GQL2-F1
#
_cell.length_a   1.000
_cell.length_b   1.000
_cell.length_c   1.000
_cell.angle_alpha   90.00
_cell.angle_beta   90.00
_cell.angle_gamma   90.00
#
_symmetry.space_group_name_H-M   'P 1'
#
loop_
_entity.id
_entity.type
_entity.pdbx_description
1 polymer ?
#
loop_
_entity_poly.entity_id
_entity_poly.type
_entity_poly.pdbx_seq_one_letter_code
_entity_poly.pdbx_strand_id
1 'polypeptide(L)'
;MISNWKVDYIQKSVFMISIGMEDYYNFTKNNPNAEVSAQQAFVTSVTNRFKSDINLLYSSGASKFVVQLLAPLGCLPIARQEFKTGNNCYEKLNDLAKQHNAKIGPMLNEMAETKPDFQFTVFDFYNVILRRTQRNMNYRFFVTNISCCGVGTHNAYGCGLPNVHSKLCEYQRSYLYFDARHNTEKAQEAFAHLIFGADPNVIQPMNVRELIVYPVNEPMREFWEDPMDEKLSLVQY
;
A
#
# COMPACT_ATOMS: atom_id res chain seq x y z
N MET A 1 15.09 22.58 -5.65
CA MET A 1 13.80 23.08 -5.13
C MET A 1 14.07 23.67 -3.75
N ILE A 2 14.06 24.99 -3.62
CA ILE A 2 14.08 25.63 -2.30
C ILE A 2 12.62 25.74 -1.89
N SER A 3 12.20 24.92 -0.94
CA SER A 3 10.81 24.86 -0.49
C SER A 3 10.57 26.02 0.47
N ASN A 4 9.62 26.92 0.16
CA ASN A 4 9.22 28.05 1.02
C ASN A 4 8.29 27.64 2.17
N TRP A 5 8.30 26.37 2.58
CA TRP A 5 7.54 25.92 3.74
C TRP A 5 8.22 26.48 4.99
N LYS A 6 7.53 27.36 5.72
CA LYS A 6 7.95 27.68 7.09
C LYS A 6 7.99 26.37 7.88
N VAL A 7 9.04 26.17 8.68
CA VAL A 7 9.24 24.96 9.53
C VAL A 7 7.96 24.58 10.29
N ASP A 8 7.19 25.59 10.72
CA ASP A 8 5.89 25.44 11.40
C ASP A 8 4.85 24.62 10.61
N TYR A 9 4.89 24.61 9.27
CA TYR A 9 3.95 23.83 8.47
C TYR A 9 4.33 22.36 8.40
N ILE A 10 5.63 22.04 8.36
CA ILE A 10 6.12 20.66 8.31
C ILE A 10 5.69 19.92 9.58
N GLN A 11 5.90 20.54 10.75
CA GLN A 11 5.52 19.98 12.05
C GLN A 11 4.01 19.74 12.21
N LYS A 12 3.18 20.50 11.48
CA LYS A 12 1.71 20.38 11.52
C LYS A 12 1.15 19.49 10.41
N SER A 13 1.98 19.05 9.47
CA SER A 13 1.56 18.27 8.32
C SER A 13 1.50 16.78 8.64
N VAL A 14 0.66 16.07 7.88
CA VAL A 14 0.63 14.61 7.85
C VAL A 14 1.31 14.15 6.57
N PHE A 15 2.29 13.26 6.70
CA PHE A 15 3.05 12.70 5.59
C PHE A 15 2.49 11.33 5.22
N MET A 16 1.68 11.27 4.17
CA MET A 16 1.15 10.02 3.64
C MET A 16 2.14 9.44 2.62
N ILE A 17 2.59 8.20 2.85
CA ILE A 17 3.62 7.55 2.03
C ILE A 17 3.13 6.19 1.53
N SER A 18 3.27 5.98 0.22
CA SER A 18 3.03 4.71 -0.47
C SER A 18 4.14 4.52 -1.50
N ILE A 19 5.01 3.53 -1.30
CA ILE A 19 6.18 3.27 -2.17
C ILE A 19 6.47 1.77 -2.26
N GLY A 20 7.20 1.34 -3.29
CA GLY A 20 7.71 -0.03 -3.43
C GLY A 20 7.13 -0.84 -4.58
N MET A 21 5.95 -0.48 -5.11
CA MET A 21 5.28 -1.26 -6.16
C MET A 21 6.16 -1.42 -7.41
N GLU A 22 6.67 -0.31 -7.94
CA GLU A 22 7.52 -0.31 -9.14
C GLU A 22 8.85 -1.02 -8.89
N ASP A 23 9.43 -0.92 -7.68
CA ASP A 23 10.68 -1.60 -7.33
C ASP A 23 10.54 -3.13 -7.47
N TYR A 24 9.52 -3.72 -6.85
CA TYR A 24 9.30 -5.16 -6.89
C TYR A 24 8.80 -5.65 -8.24
N TYR A 25 7.98 -4.85 -8.92
CA TYR A 25 7.51 -5.15 -10.27
C TYR A 25 8.68 -5.24 -11.25
N ASN A 26 9.53 -4.21 -11.28
CA ASN A 26 10.69 -4.16 -12.18
C ASN A 26 11.76 -5.19 -11.79
N PHE A 27 12.01 -5.41 -10.49
CA PHE A 27 12.91 -6.47 -10.04
C PHE A 27 12.47 -7.85 -10.53
N THR A 28 11.19 -8.17 -10.39
CA THR A 28 10.61 -9.46 -10.80
C THR A 28 10.70 -9.66 -12.31
N LYS A 29 10.43 -8.60 -13.09
CA LYS A 29 10.53 -8.63 -14.55
C LYS A 29 11.96 -8.82 -15.05
N ASN A 30 12.91 -8.12 -14.43
CA ASN A 30 14.32 -8.16 -14.83
C ASN A 30 15.05 -9.39 -14.29
N ASN A 31 14.53 -10.03 -13.23
CA ASN A 31 15.15 -11.18 -12.56
C ASN A 31 14.14 -12.32 -12.34
N PRO A 32 13.56 -12.92 -13.41
CA PRO A 32 12.46 -13.91 -13.29
C PRO A 32 12.86 -15.19 -12.53
N ASN A 33 14.16 -15.48 -12.46
CA ASN A 33 14.76 -16.64 -11.80
C ASN A 33 15.59 -16.25 -10.57
N ALA A 34 15.38 -15.06 -10.00
CA ALA A 34 16.08 -14.65 -8.78
C ALA A 34 15.91 -15.69 -7.67
N GLU A 35 17.03 -16.10 -7.07
CA GLU A 35 17.02 -16.95 -5.88
C GLU A 35 16.37 -16.23 -4.69
N VAL A 36 15.92 -17.02 -3.70
CA VAL A 36 15.28 -16.49 -2.48
C VAL A 36 16.20 -15.52 -1.74
N SER A 37 17.51 -15.78 -1.71
CA SER A 37 18.52 -14.91 -1.11
C SER A 37 18.56 -13.53 -1.79
N ALA A 38 18.55 -13.50 -3.12
CA ALA A 38 18.54 -12.26 -3.91
C ALA A 38 17.23 -11.47 -3.72
N GLN A 39 16.09 -12.17 -3.65
CA GLN A 39 14.79 -11.57 -3.34
C GLN A 39 14.78 -10.91 -1.97
N GLN A 40 15.25 -11.62 -0.93
CA GLN A 40 15.34 -11.10 0.44
C GLN A 40 16.32 -9.92 0.55
N ALA A 41 17.46 -9.99 -0.13
CA ALA A 41 18.42 -8.90 -0.20
C ALA A 41 17.81 -7.64 -0.85
N PHE A 42 17.04 -7.83 -1.93
CA PHE A 42 16.35 -6.72 -2.60
C PHE A 42 15.25 -6.12 -1.71
N VAL A 43 14.42 -6.94 -1.07
CA VAL A 43 13.42 -6.46 -0.09
C VAL A 43 14.10 -5.65 1.01
N THR A 44 15.18 -6.17 1.59
CA THR A 44 15.94 -5.48 2.64
C THR A 44 16.51 -4.15 2.15
N SER A 45 17.02 -4.10 0.93
CA SER A 45 17.52 -2.86 0.32
C SER A 45 16.40 -1.81 0.20
N VAL A 46 15.25 -2.18 -0.34
CA VAL A 46 14.09 -1.29 -0.50
C VAL A 46 13.57 -0.79 0.86
N THR A 47 13.42 -1.68 1.85
CA THR A 47 12.93 -1.27 3.17
C THR A 47 13.94 -0.42 3.94
N ASN A 48 15.24 -0.68 3.79
CA ASN A 48 16.28 0.17 4.39
C ASN A 48 16.27 1.56 3.76
N ARG A 49 16.10 1.64 2.43
CA ARG A 49 15.97 2.94 1.77
C ARG A 49 14.74 3.69 2.27
N PHE A 50 13.61 2.99 2.40
CA PHE A 50 12.40 3.58 2.95
C PHE A 50 12.60 4.09 4.39
N LYS A 51 13.26 3.31 5.27
CA LYS A 51 13.66 3.75 6.62
C LYS A 51 14.50 5.04 6.58
N SER A 52 15.47 5.12 5.67
CA SER A 52 16.29 6.32 5.48
C SER A 52 15.48 7.52 5.03
N ASP A 53 14.54 7.36 4.10
CA ASP A 53 13.69 8.45 3.60
C ASP A 53 12.74 8.97 4.70
N ILE A 54 12.17 8.09 5.53
CA ILE A 54 11.38 8.52 6.70
C ILE A 54 12.26 9.26 7.72
N ASN A 55 13.47 8.75 8.02
CA ASN A 55 14.41 9.44 8.91
C ASN A 55 14.80 10.83 8.40
N LEU A 56 14.92 11.01 7.08
CA LEU A 56 15.20 12.31 6.46
C LEU A 56 14.03 13.28 6.64
N LEU A 57 12.79 12.81 6.40
CA LEU A 57 11.58 13.61 6.64
C LEU A 57 11.48 14.00 8.11
N TYR A 58 11.71 13.05 9.01
CA TYR A 58 11.70 13.30 10.45
C TYR A 58 12.76 14.32 10.87
N SER A 59 13.99 14.18 10.38
CA SER A 59 15.09 15.14 10.63
C SER A 59 14.80 16.54 10.07
N SER A 60 13.84 16.63 9.13
CA SER A 60 13.36 17.90 8.57
C SER A 60 12.15 18.49 9.32
N GLY A 61 11.71 17.85 10.41
CA GLY A 61 10.62 18.30 11.29
C GLY A 61 9.28 17.60 11.09
N ALA A 62 9.20 16.55 10.26
CA ALA A 62 7.98 15.76 10.10
C ALA A 62 7.79 14.81 11.29
N SER A 63 6.64 14.86 11.96
CA SER A 63 6.34 14.01 13.12
C SER A 63 5.24 12.99 12.85
N LYS A 64 4.31 13.25 11.90
CA LYS A 64 3.11 12.42 11.66
C LYS A 64 3.16 11.72 10.32
N PHE A 65 3.18 10.38 10.35
CA PHE A 65 3.32 9.54 9.16
C PHE A 65 2.12 8.61 8.97
N VAL A 66 1.59 8.55 7.75
CA VAL A 66 0.60 7.53 7.35
C VAL A 66 1.28 6.65 6.32
N VAL A 67 1.55 5.40 6.67
CA VAL A 67 2.25 4.47 5.79
C VAL A 67 1.26 3.47 5.21
N GLN A 68 1.13 3.45 3.90
CA GLN A 68 0.31 2.48 3.19
C GLN A 68 1.15 1.24 2.85
N LEU A 69 0.68 0.06 3.26
CA LEU A 69 1.27 -1.22 2.85
C LEU A 69 1.07 -1.46 1.35
N LEU A 70 1.88 -2.33 0.76
CA LEU A 70 1.69 -2.74 -0.63
C LEU A 70 0.42 -3.57 -0.80
N ALA A 71 -0.26 -3.39 -1.92
CA ALA A 71 -1.32 -4.30 -2.39
C ALA A 71 -0.77 -5.71 -2.68
N PRO A 72 -1.63 -6.74 -2.86
CA PRO A 72 -1.22 -8.00 -3.48
C PRO A 72 -0.81 -7.77 -4.94
N LEU A 73 0.45 -7.41 -5.14
CA LEU A 73 1.00 -6.93 -6.42
C LEU A 73 0.85 -7.94 -7.56
N GLY A 74 0.94 -9.23 -7.27
CA GLY A 74 0.71 -10.31 -8.23
C GLY A 74 -0.74 -10.41 -8.70
N CYS A 75 -1.68 -9.78 -8.00
CA CYS A 75 -3.10 -9.77 -8.36
C CYS A 75 -3.49 -8.56 -9.25
N LEU A 76 -2.58 -7.62 -9.50
CA LEU A 76 -2.81 -6.49 -10.40
C LEU A 76 -3.09 -6.99 -11.83
N PRO A 77 -3.97 -6.32 -12.60
CA PRO A 77 -4.21 -6.69 -14.00
C PRO A 77 -2.93 -6.75 -14.84
N ILE A 78 -1.97 -5.83 -14.60
CA ILE A 78 -0.68 -5.83 -15.30
C ILE A 78 0.11 -7.12 -15.04
N ALA A 79 0.16 -7.59 -13.78
CA ALA A 79 0.91 -8.79 -13.42
C ALA A 79 0.28 -10.03 -14.06
N ARG A 80 -1.05 -10.12 -14.05
CA ARG A 80 -1.78 -11.22 -14.69
C ARG A 80 -1.52 -11.30 -16.19
N GLN A 81 -1.49 -10.14 -16.84
CA GLN A 81 -1.26 -10.03 -18.27
C GLN A 81 0.20 -10.31 -18.66
N GLU A 82 1.19 -9.68 -17.99
CA GLU A 82 2.61 -9.85 -18.31
C GLU A 82 3.14 -11.25 -17.93
N PHE A 83 2.73 -11.79 -16.78
CA PHE A 83 3.15 -13.13 -16.33
C PHE A 83 2.23 -14.26 -16.80
N LYS A 84 1.20 -13.96 -17.61
CA LYS A 84 0.30 -14.92 -18.26
C LYS A 84 -0.35 -15.92 -17.29
N THR A 85 -0.76 -15.45 -16.11
CA THR A 85 -1.35 -16.30 -15.06
C THR A 85 -2.86 -16.52 -15.22
N GLY A 86 -3.45 -15.97 -16.27
CA GLY A 86 -4.91 -15.93 -16.43
C GLY A 86 -5.56 -15.22 -15.23
N ASN A 87 -6.61 -15.82 -14.67
CA ASN A 87 -7.32 -15.26 -13.51
C ASN A 87 -6.64 -15.55 -12.16
N ASN A 88 -5.45 -16.16 -12.13
CA ASN A 88 -4.68 -16.37 -10.90
C ASN A 88 -3.70 -15.23 -10.65
N CYS A 89 -3.36 -14.97 -9.39
CA CYS A 89 -2.33 -14.00 -9.05
C CYS A 89 -0.94 -14.60 -9.33
N TYR A 90 0.05 -13.73 -9.61
CA TYR A 90 1.44 -14.14 -9.72
C TYR A 90 2.10 -14.17 -8.33
N GLU A 91 2.14 -15.34 -7.70
CA GLU A 91 2.51 -15.46 -6.28
C GLU A 91 3.93 -14.98 -5.94
N LYS A 92 4.92 -15.15 -6.82
CA LYS A 92 6.29 -14.65 -6.55
C LYS A 92 6.30 -13.15 -6.26
N LEU A 93 5.47 -12.37 -6.96
CA LEU A 93 5.37 -10.93 -6.74
C LEU A 93 4.54 -10.59 -5.49
N ASN A 94 3.52 -11.39 -5.16
CA ASN A 94 2.83 -11.28 -3.87
C ASN A 94 3.77 -11.54 -2.68
N ASP A 95 4.67 -12.52 -2.80
CA ASP A 95 5.57 -12.89 -1.72
C ASP A 95 6.62 -11.80 -1.43
N LEU A 96 7.08 -11.07 -2.45
CA LEU A 96 7.89 -9.86 -2.26
C LEU A 96 7.11 -8.77 -1.54
N ALA A 97 5.85 -8.55 -1.92
CA ALA A 97 4.98 -7.56 -1.27
C ALA A 97 4.71 -7.91 0.21
N LYS A 98 4.47 -9.19 0.51
CA LYS A 98 4.30 -9.67 1.90
C LYS A 98 5.56 -9.47 2.73
N GLN A 99 6.74 -9.81 2.18
CA GLN A 99 8.02 -9.62 2.88
C GLN A 99 8.33 -8.13 3.15
N HIS A 100 7.97 -7.25 2.20
CA HIS A 100 8.03 -5.79 2.42
C HIS A 100 7.11 -5.38 3.56
N ASN A 101 5.82 -5.73 3.46
CA ASN A 101 4.79 -5.34 4.41
C ASN A 101 5.11 -5.80 5.84
N ALA A 102 5.62 -7.02 6.00
CA ALA A 102 6.01 -7.58 7.30
C ALA A 102 7.16 -6.80 7.99
N LYS A 103 7.94 -6.02 7.25
CA LYS A 103 9.02 -5.19 7.82
C LYS A 103 8.56 -3.79 8.25
N ILE A 104 7.44 -3.30 7.73
CA ILE A 104 7.04 -1.90 7.91
C ILE A 104 6.59 -1.60 9.34
N GLY A 105 5.66 -2.38 9.88
CA GLY A 105 5.17 -2.19 11.25
C GLY A 105 6.29 -2.20 12.30
N PRO A 106 7.12 -3.25 12.37
CA PRO A 106 8.25 -3.32 13.31
C PRO A 106 9.25 -2.17 13.15
N MET A 107 9.54 -1.76 11.91
CA MET A 107 10.42 -0.62 11.64
C MET A 107 9.85 0.68 12.21
N LEU A 108 8.55 0.91 12.08
CA LEU A 108 7.90 2.11 12.59
C LEU A 108 7.79 2.10 14.12
N ASN A 109 7.55 0.93 14.73
CA ASN A 109 7.61 0.75 16.19
C ASN A 109 9.00 1.14 16.73
N GLU A 110 10.08 0.58 16.17
CA GLU A 110 11.46 0.93 16.55
C GLU A 110 11.73 2.44 16.42
N MET A 111 11.17 3.08 15.38
CA MET A 111 11.29 4.53 15.22
C MET A 111 10.53 5.30 16.31
N ALA A 112 9.30 4.92 16.64
CA ALA A 112 8.52 5.54 17.69
C ALA A 112 9.14 5.35 19.10
N GLU A 113 9.79 4.22 19.36
CA GLU A 113 10.51 3.96 20.61
C GLU A 113 11.78 4.84 20.76
N THR A 114 12.46 5.10 19.65
CA THR A 114 13.75 5.84 19.65
C THR A 114 13.59 7.34 19.42
N LYS A 115 12.42 7.80 18.97
CA LYS A 115 12.14 9.19 18.59
C LYS A 115 10.89 9.69 19.31
N PRO A 116 11.04 10.55 20.35
CA PRO A 116 9.96 10.87 21.28
C PRO A 116 8.68 11.48 20.69
N ASP A 117 8.72 12.08 19.50
CA ASP A 117 7.57 12.70 18.84
C ASP A 117 7.23 12.05 17.49
N PHE A 118 7.84 10.91 17.17
CA PHE A 118 7.55 10.15 15.96
C PHE A 118 6.22 9.41 16.11
N GLN A 119 5.25 9.82 15.31
CA GLN A 119 3.88 9.34 15.33
C GLN A 119 3.51 8.75 13.99
N PHE A 120 2.86 7.59 14.00
CA PHE A 120 2.53 6.92 12.76
C PHE A 120 1.22 6.15 12.82
N THR A 121 0.70 5.84 11.63
CA THR A 121 -0.30 4.80 11.44
C THR A 121 0.00 4.03 10.16
N VAL A 122 -0.42 2.78 10.10
CA VAL A 122 -0.21 1.85 9.00
C VAL A 122 -1.55 1.44 8.42
N PHE A 123 -1.76 1.71 7.13
CA PHE A 123 -2.92 1.27 6.38
C PHE A 123 -2.65 -0.08 5.70
N ASP A 124 -3.39 -1.12 6.11
CA ASP A 124 -3.33 -2.47 5.58
C ASP A 124 -4.04 -2.59 4.22
N PHE A 125 -3.44 -1.93 3.23
CA PHE A 125 -3.95 -1.91 1.87
C PHE A 125 -3.92 -3.30 1.22
N TYR A 126 -3.00 -4.18 1.65
CA TYR A 126 -2.93 -5.56 1.18
C TYR A 126 -4.26 -6.28 1.43
N ASN A 127 -4.71 -6.33 2.69
CA ASN A 127 -5.94 -7.02 3.02
C ASN A 127 -7.19 -6.27 2.53
N VAL A 128 -7.15 -4.94 2.47
CA VAL A 128 -8.23 -4.12 1.87
C VAL A 128 -8.49 -4.52 0.41
N ILE A 129 -7.44 -4.68 -0.40
CA ILE A 129 -7.54 -5.12 -1.80
C ILE A 129 -7.92 -6.60 -1.87
N LEU A 130 -7.34 -7.46 -1.03
CA LEU A 130 -7.62 -8.89 -1.02
C LEU A 130 -9.10 -9.17 -0.71
N ARG A 131 -9.67 -8.52 0.32
CA ARG A 131 -11.09 -8.64 0.69
C ARG A 131 -12.01 -8.17 -0.43
N ARG A 132 -11.67 -7.08 -1.13
CA ARG A 132 -12.45 -6.58 -2.29
C ARG A 132 -12.33 -7.47 -3.51
N THR A 133 -11.23 -8.19 -3.65
CA THR A 133 -11.05 -9.16 -4.73
C THR A 133 -11.86 -10.43 -4.45
N GLN A 134 -11.80 -10.96 -3.23
CA GLN A 134 -12.43 -12.24 -2.83
C GLN A 134 -13.93 -12.12 -2.49
N ARG A 135 -14.36 -11.00 -1.89
CA ARG A 135 -15.74 -10.72 -1.50
C ARG A 135 -16.31 -9.56 -2.32
N ASN A 136 -15.98 -9.53 -3.60
CA ASN A 136 -16.25 -8.44 -4.54
C ASN A 136 -17.70 -7.91 -4.49
N MET A 137 -18.69 -8.79 -4.45
CA MET A 137 -20.11 -8.40 -4.40
C MET A 137 -20.49 -7.68 -3.10
N ASN A 138 -19.88 -8.02 -1.96
CA ASN A 138 -20.11 -7.32 -0.68
C ASN A 138 -19.63 -5.86 -0.75
N TYR A 139 -18.62 -5.59 -1.56
CA TYR A 139 -18.08 -4.25 -1.81
C TYR A 139 -18.61 -3.64 -3.12
N ARG A 140 -19.62 -4.28 -3.74
CA ARG A 140 -20.29 -3.85 -4.98
C ARG A 140 -19.33 -3.73 -6.18
N PHE A 141 -18.26 -4.49 -6.23
CA PHE A 141 -17.40 -4.61 -7.42
C PHE A 141 -17.80 -5.85 -8.21
N PHE A 142 -18.16 -5.67 -9.48
CA PHE A 142 -18.49 -6.76 -10.38
C PHE A 142 -17.23 -7.36 -11.01
N VAL A 143 -16.25 -6.52 -11.36
CA VAL A 143 -15.00 -6.93 -12.01
C VAL A 143 -13.79 -6.51 -11.17
N THR A 144 -12.96 -7.47 -10.78
CA THR A 144 -11.82 -7.25 -9.87
C THR A 144 -10.48 -7.75 -10.39
N ASN A 145 -10.46 -8.47 -11.52
CA ASN A 145 -9.27 -9.07 -12.11
C ASN A 145 -8.87 -8.45 -13.47
N ILE A 146 -9.76 -7.65 -14.07
CA ILE A 146 -9.58 -6.99 -15.38
C ILE A 146 -9.74 -5.48 -15.18
N SER A 147 -8.97 -4.69 -15.94
CA SER A 147 -9.04 -3.22 -15.90
C SER A 147 -10.26 -2.69 -16.67
N CYS A 148 -10.83 -1.57 -16.22
CA CYS A 148 -11.89 -0.90 -16.98
C CYS A 148 -11.39 -0.33 -18.31
N CYS A 149 -10.16 0.18 -18.33
CA CYS A 149 -9.57 0.88 -19.47
C CYS A 149 -8.30 0.17 -19.95
N GLY A 150 -8.22 -0.16 -21.24
CA GLY A 150 -7.01 -0.66 -21.87
C GLY A 150 -7.26 -1.70 -22.96
N VAL A 151 -6.19 -2.44 -23.31
CA VAL A 151 -6.19 -3.55 -24.26
C VAL A 151 -5.43 -4.76 -23.72
N GLY A 152 -5.58 -5.91 -24.39
CA GLY A 152 -4.98 -7.18 -23.99
C GLY A 152 -5.94 -8.04 -23.17
N THR A 153 -5.45 -9.18 -22.67
CA THR A 153 -6.29 -10.19 -21.99
C THR A 153 -6.92 -9.69 -20.68
N HIS A 154 -6.35 -8.67 -20.05
CA HIS A 154 -6.85 -8.06 -18.81
C HIS A 154 -7.00 -6.54 -18.93
N ASN A 155 -7.10 -6.01 -20.16
CA ASN A 155 -7.11 -4.57 -20.45
C ASN A 155 -5.93 -3.84 -19.78
N ALA A 156 -4.76 -4.46 -19.68
CA ALA A 156 -3.66 -3.96 -18.86
C ALA A 156 -2.64 -3.10 -19.62
N TYR A 157 -2.93 -2.68 -20.86
CA TYR A 157 -2.06 -1.79 -21.64
C TYR A 157 -2.81 -0.62 -22.26
N GLY A 158 -2.09 0.48 -22.47
CA GLY A 158 -2.48 1.53 -23.42
C GLY A 158 -3.68 2.39 -23.03
N CYS A 159 -4.18 2.29 -21.80
CA CYS A 159 -5.18 3.23 -21.31
C CYS A 159 -4.63 4.66 -21.38
N GLY A 160 -5.36 5.57 -22.06
CA GLY A 160 -4.96 6.97 -22.20
C GLY A 160 -3.75 7.23 -23.11
N LEU A 161 -3.19 6.22 -23.78
CA LEU A 161 -2.10 6.42 -24.74
C LEU A 161 -2.65 6.85 -26.10
N PRO A 162 -2.17 7.96 -26.70
CA PRO A 162 -2.69 8.48 -27.98
C PRO A 162 -2.66 7.50 -29.14
N ASN A 163 -1.68 6.58 -29.14
CA ASN A 163 -1.44 5.63 -30.22
C ASN A 163 -2.03 4.24 -29.93
N VAL A 164 -2.86 4.10 -28.90
CA VAL A 164 -3.53 2.83 -28.57
C VAL A 164 -5.03 3.05 -28.53
N HIS A 165 -5.77 2.33 -29.38
CA HIS A 165 -7.23 2.32 -29.32
C HIS A 165 -7.70 1.45 -28.13
N SER A 166 -7.62 2.02 -26.94
CA SER A 166 -8.03 1.36 -25.69
C SER A 166 -9.54 1.27 -25.57
N LYS A 167 -10.03 0.16 -25.01
CA LYS A 167 -11.44 0.01 -24.64
C LYS A 167 -11.66 0.62 -23.28
N LEU A 168 -12.70 1.43 -23.12
CA LEU A 168 -13.23 1.84 -21.83
C LEU A 168 -14.45 0.97 -21.50
N CYS A 169 -14.58 0.52 -20.26
CA CYS A 169 -15.74 -0.23 -19.78
C CYS A 169 -16.99 0.67 -19.70
N GLU A 170 -18.18 0.08 -19.79
CA GLU A 170 -19.44 0.83 -19.78
C GLU A 170 -19.72 1.52 -18.43
N TYR A 171 -19.39 0.86 -17.31
CA TYR A 171 -19.64 1.38 -15.97
C TYR A 171 -18.41 1.25 -15.07
N GLN A 172 -17.66 2.34 -14.90
CA GLN A 172 -16.38 2.39 -14.20
C GLN A 172 -16.54 2.02 -12.70
N ARG A 173 -17.65 2.40 -12.07
CA ARG A 173 -17.92 2.14 -10.64
C ARG A 173 -18.17 0.65 -10.34
N SER A 174 -18.35 -0.23 -11.33
CA SER A 174 -18.39 -1.69 -11.09
C SER A 174 -17.02 -2.36 -11.13
N TYR A 175 -15.95 -1.65 -11.49
CA TYR A 175 -14.59 -2.18 -11.58
C TYR A 175 -13.76 -1.78 -10.35
N LEU A 176 -12.89 -2.68 -9.89
CA LEU A 176 -11.90 -2.38 -8.84
C LEU A 176 -10.68 -1.62 -9.42
N TYR A 177 -10.31 -1.93 -10.67
CA TYR A 177 -9.16 -1.34 -11.36
C TYR A 177 -9.62 -0.47 -12.52
N PHE A 178 -9.15 0.78 -12.56
CA PHE A 178 -9.40 1.68 -13.68
C PHE A 178 -8.50 1.27 -14.85
N ASP A 179 -7.20 1.20 -14.60
CA ASP A 179 -6.19 0.73 -15.55
C ASP A 179 -5.41 -0.47 -14.96
N ALA A 180 -4.32 -0.82 -15.62
CA ALA A 180 -3.47 -1.96 -15.31
C ALA A 180 -2.93 -2.03 -13.87
N ARG A 181 -2.85 -0.90 -13.18
CA ARG A 181 -2.18 -0.73 -11.87
C ARG A 181 -3.02 0.05 -10.86
N HIS A 182 -3.82 0.99 -11.33
CA HIS A 182 -4.54 1.94 -10.48
C HIS A 182 -6.00 1.55 -10.27
N ASN A 183 -6.48 1.78 -9.06
CA ASN A 183 -7.87 1.54 -8.69
C ASN A 183 -8.82 2.61 -9.27
N THR A 184 -10.11 2.27 -9.38
CA THR A 184 -11.15 3.22 -9.82
C THR A 184 -11.41 4.31 -8.79
N GLU A 185 -12.00 5.42 -9.22
CA GLU A 185 -12.42 6.51 -8.33
C GLU A 185 -13.27 6.02 -7.16
N LYS A 186 -14.28 5.15 -7.41
CA LYS A 186 -15.08 4.53 -6.34
C LYS A 186 -14.22 3.74 -5.35
N ALA A 187 -13.23 3.01 -5.83
CA ALA A 187 -12.34 2.25 -4.97
C ALA A 187 -11.50 3.21 -4.11
N GLN A 188 -10.96 4.28 -4.70
CA GLN A 188 -10.22 5.32 -3.99
C GLN A 188 -11.09 6.05 -2.95
N GLU A 189 -12.34 6.39 -3.28
CA GLU A 189 -13.34 6.94 -2.35
C GLU A 189 -13.51 6.02 -1.13
N ALA A 190 -13.70 4.72 -1.37
CA ALA A 190 -13.82 3.74 -0.30
C ALA A 190 -12.55 3.60 0.55
N PHE A 191 -11.35 3.69 -0.05
CA PHE A 191 -10.08 3.63 0.69
C PHE A 191 -9.87 4.87 1.55
N ALA A 192 -10.16 6.06 1.01
CA ALA A 192 -10.10 7.31 1.77
C ALA A 192 -11.02 7.26 3.00
N HIS A 193 -12.23 6.71 2.87
CA HIS A 193 -13.13 6.50 4.02
C HIS A 193 -12.55 5.54 5.06
N LEU A 194 -11.89 4.46 4.66
CA LEU A 194 -11.25 3.53 5.61
C LEU A 194 -10.09 4.19 6.35
N ILE A 195 -9.23 4.91 5.63
CA ILE A 195 -8.06 5.58 6.19
C ILE A 195 -8.49 6.68 7.17
N PHE A 196 -9.54 7.45 6.85
CA PHE A 196 -9.98 8.59 7.64
C PHE A 196 -10.99 8.25 8.75
N GLY A 197 -11.84 7.25 8.52
CA GLY A 197 -13.15 7.12 9.18
C GLY A 197 -13.33 6.04 10.25
N ALA A 198 -12.26 5.42 10.76
CA ALA A 198 -12.27 4.52 11.92
C ALA A 198 -12.60 3.02 11.70
N ASP A 199 -11.97 2.34 10.74
CA ASP A 199 -11.89 0.86 10.78
C ASP A 199 -10.51 0.41 11.29
N PRO A 200 -10.32 0.23 12.62
CA PRO A 200 -9.03 -0.17 13.18
C PRO A 200 -8.55 -1.53 12.66
N ASN A 201 -9.44 -2.34 12.06
CA ASN A 201 -9.05 -3.64 11.48
C ASN A 201 -8.23 -3.52 10.18
N VAL A 202 -8.10 -2.30 9.63
CA VAL A 202 -7.32 -2.04 8.42
C VAL A 202 -6.43 -0.82 8.54
N ILE A 203 -6.50 -0.06 9.64
CA ILE A 203 -5.58 1.04 9.92
C ILE A 203 -5.26 1.08 11.42
N GLN A 204 -3.98 1.05 11.77
CA GLN A 204 -3.55 0.93 13.17
C GLN A 204 -2.19 1.60 13.42
N PRO A 205 -1.89 2.04 14.66
CA PRO A 205 -2.72 1.86 15.86
C PRO A 205 -3.95 2.77 15.92
N MET A 206 -3.96 3.86 15.16
CA MET A 206 -5.07 4.83 15.13
C MET A 206 -5.42 5.21 13.69
N ASN A 207 -6.62 5.70 13.44
CA ASN A 207 -6.99 6.20 12.11
C ASN A 207 -6.38 7.59 11.83
N VAL A 208 -6.47 8.07 10.59
CA VAL A 208 -5.89 9.37 10.22
C VAL A 208 -6.56 10.54 10.95
N ARG A 209 -7.86 10.44 11.26
CA ARG A 209 -8.57 11.48 12.01
C ARG A 209 -7.99 11.63 13.43
N GLU A 210 -7.66 10.53 14.09
CA GLU A 210 -6.99 10.51 15.39
C GLU A 210 -5.54 11.03 15.29
N LEU A 211 -4.77 10.55 14.32
CA LEU A 211 -3.38 10.98 14.12
C LEU A 211 -3.25 12.48 13.89
N ILE A 212 -4.18 13.09 13.13
CA ILE A 212 -4.18 14.54 12.88
C ILE A 212 -4.25 15.33 14.19
N VAL A 213 -5.12 14.92 15.12
CA VAL A 213 -5.33 15.62 16.40
C VAL A 213 -4.41 15.12 17.51
N TYR A 214 -3.61 14.08 17.26
CA TYR A 214 -2.63 13.60 18.22
C TYR A 214 -1.66 14.74 18.59
N PRO A 215 -1.38 14.98 19.89
CA PRO A 215 -0.58 16.12 20.31
C PRO A 215 0.84 16.06 19.72
N VAL A 216 1.33 17.21 19.23
CA VAL A 216 2.72 17.31 18.76
C VAL A 216 3.66 17.24 19.97
N ASN A 217 4.86 16.67 19.80
CA ASN A 217 5.87 16.48 20.84
C ASN A 217 5.50 15.46 21.95
N GLU A 218 4.48 14.65 21.73
CA GLU A 218 4.12 13.54 22.62
C GLU A 218 4.50 12.19 22.00
N PRO A 219 4.99 11.23 22.81
CA PRO A 219 5.26 9.89 22.34
C PRO A 219 3.98 9.16 21.98
N MET A 220 4.11 8.20 21.06
CA MET A 220 3.07 7.21 20.78
C MET A 220 2.73 6.43 22.06
N ARG A 221 1.43 6.20 22.30
CA ARG A 221 0.94 5.38 23.42
C ARG A 221 0.56 3.97 23.00
N GLU A 222 0.25 3.81 21.73
CA GLU A 222 -0.17 2.56 21.10
C GLU A 222 0.79 2.30 19.94
N PHE A 223 1.04 1.04 19.62
CA PHE A 223 2.01 0.63 18.61
C PHE A 223 1.35 -0.30 17.60
N TRP A 224 1.99 -0.50 16.46
CA TRP A 224 1.51 -1.46 15.48
C TRP A 224 1.67 -2.89 16.03
N GLU A 225 0.64 -3.70 15.86
CA GLU A 225 0.61 -5.11 16.21
C GLU A 225 0.43 -5.96 14.94
N ASP A 226 1.08 -7.12 14.88
CA ASP A 226 0.91 -8.02 13.75
C ASP A 226 -0.52 -8.57 13.74
N PRO A 227 -1.30 -8.35 12.66
CA PRO A 227 -2.64 -8.91 12.55
C PRO A 227 -2.70 -10.46 12.62
N MET A 228 -1.55 -11.16 12.48
CA MET A 228 -1.45 -12.59 12.66
C MET A 228 -1.29 -13.01 14.13
N ASP A 229 -0.71 -12.18 14.99
CA ASP A 229 -0.54 -12.48 16.43
C ASP A 229 -1.87 -12.39 17.18
N GLU A 230 -2.77 -11.48 16.77
CA GLU A 230 -4.13 -11.35 17.33
C GLU A 230 -5.01 -12.60 17.09
N LYS A 231 -4.74 -13.36 16.01
CA LYS A 231 -5.44 -14.62 15.73
C LYS A 231 -4.94 -15.78 16.57
N LEU A 232 -3.74 -15.70 17.15
CA LEU A 232 -3.23 -16.72 18.06
C LEU A 232 -3.76 -16.52 19.49
N SER A 233 -4.05 -15.28 19.89
CA SER A 233 -4.61 -14.96 21.22
C SER A 233 -6.12 -15.25 21.31
N LEU A 234 -6.86 -15.17 20.21
CA LEU A 234 -8.31 -15.42 20.16
C LEU A 234 -8.72 -16.90 20.05
N VAL A 235 -7.77 -17.84 20.05
CA VAL A 235 -8.03 -19.29 19.94
C VAL A 235 -7.89 -20.02 21.31
N GLN A 236 -7.82 -19.27 22.42
CA GLN A 236 -7.64 -19.83 23.77
C GLN A 236 -8.88 -19.84 24.69
N TYR A 237 -10.11 -19.80 24.16
CA TYR A 237 -11.32 -20.03 24.98
C TYR A 237 -12.29 -21.02 24.33
#